data_AF-A0A536T5X6-F1
#
_entry.id   AF-A0A536T5X6-F1
#
_cell.length_a   1.000
_cell.length_b   1.000
_cell.length_c   1.000
_cell.angle_alpha   90.00
_cell.angle_beta   90.00
_cell.angle_gamma   90.00
#
_symmetry.space_group_name_H-M   'P 1'
#
loop_
_entity.id
_entity.type
_entity.pdbx_description
1 polymer ?
#
loop_
_entity_poly.entity_id
_entity_poly.type
_entity_poly.pdbx_seq_one_letter_code
_entity_poly.pdbx_strand_id
1 'polypeptide(L)'
;MQRKASARWQGTVKEGKGTISTQSGALTDAPYGFNARFGDAKGTNPEELLGAAHAGCFTMALSFALNNAGFTEIAGGAKANCPLSRVLNATITMDAKLVG
;
A
#
# COMPACT_ATOMS: atom_id res chain seq x y z
N MET A 1 -2.40 -15.06 8.81
CA MET A 1 -3.25 -15.28 7.61
C MET A 1 -2.60 -14.60 6.40
N GLN A 2 -2.50 -15.25 5.25
CA GLN A 2 -1.91 -14.66 4.03
C GLN A 2 -3.00 -13.98 3.18
N ARG A 3 -2.82 -12.70 2.84
CA ARG A 3 -3.67 -12.00 1.86
C ARG A 3 -3.00 -12.07 0.50
N LYS A 4 -3.76 -12.36 -0.56
CA LYS A 4 -3.23 -12.51 -1.92
C LYS A 4 -3.71 -11.39 -2.85
N ALA A 5 -2.83 -10.99 -3.75
CA ALA A 5 -3.14 -10.15 -4.91
C ALA A 5 -2.34 -10.70 -6.10
N SER A 6 -2.82 -10.46 -7.32
CA SER A 6 -2.15 -10.89 -8.54
C SER A 6 -2.15 -9.77 -9.58
N ALA A 7 -1.15 -9.81 -10.45
CA ALA A 7 -1.07 -8.95 -11.62
C ALA A 7 -0.78 -9.81 -12.85
N ARG A 8 -1.41 -9.48 -13.98
CA ARG A 8 -1.15 -10.06 -15.30
C ARG A 8 -0.67 -8.96 -16.23
N TRP A 9 0.22 -9.28 -17.15
CA TRP A 9 0.73 -8.35 -18.16
C TRP A 9 0.85 -9.06 -19.50
N GLN A 10 0.48 -8.39 -20.58
CA GLN A 10 0.64 -8.91 -21.94
C GLN A 10 1.11 -7.80 -22.89
N GLY A 11 2.15 -8.10 -23.68
CA GLY A 11 2.76 -7.18 -24.63
C GLY A 11 4.01 -6.47 -24.11
N THR A 12 4.48 -5.48 -24.86
CA THR A 12 5.67 -4.67 -24.53
C THR A 12 5.39 -3.71 -23.37
N VAL A 13 6.41 -3.01 -22.87
CA VAL A 13 6.23 -2.09 -21.73
C VAL A 13 5.29 -0.93 -22.07
N LYS A 14 5.40 -0.31 -23.25
CA LYS A 14 4.62 0.90 -23.62
C LYS A 14 3.21 0.58 -24.14
N GLU A 15 3.09 -0.49 -24.92
CA GLU A 15 1.82 -0.85 -25.58
C GLU A 15 1.10 -2.00 -24.87
N GLY A 16 1.78 -2.65 -23.94
CA GLY A 16 1.22 -3.74 -23.17
C GLY A 16 0.09 -3.29 -22.26
N LYS A 17 -0.76 -4.27 -21.94
CA LYS A 17 -1.90 -4.10 -21.07
C LYS A 17 -1.75 -5.04 -19.89
N GLY A 18 -2.05 -4.52 -18.71
CA GLY A 18 -2.05 -5.30 -17.49
C GLY A 18 -3.40 -5.29 -16.80
N THR A 19 -3.62 -6.31 -15.98
CA THR A 19 -4.73 -6.34 -15.02
C THR A 19 -4.22 -6.65 -13.61
N ILE A 20 -4.84 -6.06 -12.58
CA ILE A 20 -4.59 -6.35 -11.17
C ILE A 20 -5.87 -6.86 -10.51
N SER A 21 -5.73 -7.88 -9.67
CA SER A 21 -6.84 -8.48 -8.91
C SER A 21 -6.45 -8.67 -7.45
N THR A 22 -7.40 -8.50 -6.53
CA THR A 22 -7.23 -8.75 -5.09
C THR A 22 -8.10 -9.92 -4.64
N GLN A 23 -7.62 -10.70 -3.67
CA GLN A 23 -8.36 -11.85 -3.13
C GLN A 23 -9.75 -11.48 -2.58
N SER A 24 -9.94 -10.23 -2.13
CA SER A 24 -11.23 -9.75 -1.62
C SER A 24 -12.23 -9.40 -2.71
N GLY A 25 -11.81 -9.32 -3.99
CA GLY A 25 -12.65 -8.85 -5.10
C GLY A 25 -12.78 -7.33 -5.19
N ALA A 26 -12.14 -6.56 -4.28
CA ALA A 26 -12.15 -5.09 -4.33
C ALA A 26 -11.53 -4.56 -5.63
N LEU A 27 -10.60 -5.31 -6.22
CA LEU A 27 -10.15 -5.16 -7.59
C LEU A 27 -10.35 -6.50 -8.29
N THR A 28 -11.05 -6.50 -9.42
CA THR A 28 -11.28 -7.68 -10.26
C THR A 28 -10.88 -7.31 -11.69
N ASP A 29 -9.73 -7.81 -12.13
CA ASP A 29 -9.15 -7.51 -13.43
C ASP A 29 -9.08 -6.00 -13.74
N ALA A 30 -8.77 -5.20 -12.73
CA ALA A 30 -8.65 -3.75 -12.86
C ALA A 30 -7.51 -3.41 -13.83
N PRO A 31 -7.76 -2.61 -14.88
CA PRO A 31 -6.75 -2.33 -15.90
C PRO A 31 -5.65 -1.42 -15.36
N TYR A 32 -4.40 -1.81 -15.58
CA TYR A 32 -3.22 -0.96 -15.36
C TYR A 32 -2.31 -1.00 -16.60
N GLY A 33 -1.52 0.04 -16.80
CA GLY A 33 -0.71 0.18 -18.01
C GLY A 33 0.30 1.31 -17.92
N PHE A 34 1.19 1.41 -18.90
CA PHE A 34 2.23 2.45 -18.93
C PHE A 34 1.64 3.85 -18.85
N ASN A 35 0.63 4.15 -19.65
CA ASN A 35 0.00 5.47 -19.68
C ASN A 35 -0.78 5.80 -18.40
N ALA A 36 -1.29 4.81 -17.67
CA ALA A 36 -1.94 5.03 -16.38
C ALA A 36 -0.92 5.22 -15.24
N ARG A 37 0.30 4.72 -15.41
CA ARG A 37 1.37 4.83 -14.41
C ARG A 37 2.28 6.05 -14.62
N PHE A 38 2.58 6.40 -15.86
CA PHE A 38 3.57 7.41 -16.22
C PHE A 38 3.03 8.52 -17.14
N GLY A 39 1.77 8.43 -17.55
CA GLY A 39 1.08 9.47 -18.31
C GLY A 39 -0.15 9.97 -17.57
N ASP A 40 -1.04 10.65 -18.28
CA ASP A 40 -2.22 11.29 -17.69
C ASP A 40 -3.50 10.45 -17.83
N ALA A 41 -3.39 9.21 -18.27
CA ALA A 41 -4.56 8.35 -18.48
C ALA A 41 -5.13 7.90 -17.13
N LYS A 42 -6.46 8.02 -16.96
CA LYS A 42 -7.13 7.42 -15.81
C LYS A 42 -7.01 5.90 -15.85
N GLY A 43 -6.64 5.30 -14.72
CA GLY A 43 -6.50 3.87 -14.51
C GLY A 43 -5.89 3.63 -13.12
N THR A 44 -5.76 2.36 -12.71
CA THR A 44 -5.03 2.07 -11.48
C THR A 44 -3.54 1.97 -11.74
N ASN A 45 -2.73 2.20 -10.71
CA ASN A 45 -1.29 2.05 -10.77
C ASN A 45 -0.72 1.57 -9.42
N PRO A 46 0.47 0.95 -9.42
CA PRO A 46 1.04 0.45 -8.17
C PRO A 46 1.19 1.50 -7.07
N GLU A 47 1.51 2.75 -7.42
CA GLU A 47 1.77 3.81 -6.45
C GLU A 47 0.52 4.24 -5.68
N GLU A 48 -0.64 4.37 -6.33
CA GLU A 48 -1.90 4.67 -5.62
C GLU A 48 -2.32 3.52 -4.69
N LEU A 49 -2.08 2.27 -5.09
CA LEU A 49 -2.43 1.09 -4.29
C LEU A 49 -1.55 0.98 -3.05
N LEU A 50 -0.26 1.29 -3.17
CA LEU A 50 0.66 1.39 -2.04
C LEU A 50 0.27 2.56 -1.12
N GLY A 51 -0.11 3.70 -1.70
CA GLY A 51 -0.61 4.87 -0.95
C GLY A 51 -1.87 4.54 -0.16
N ALA A 52 -2.86 3.89 -0.79
CA ALA A 52 -4.09 3.46 -0.15
C ALA A 52 -3.84 2.44 0.97
N ALA A 53 -2.96 1.46 0.74
CA ALA A 53 -2.57 0.49 1.76
C ALA A 53 -1.90 1.16 2.97
N HIS A 54 -1.00 2.11 2.72
CA HIS A 54 -0.31 2.86 3.78
C HIS A 54 -1.30 3.73 4.58
N ALA A 55 -2.12 4.53 3.89
CA ALA A 55 -3.09 5.42 4.51
C ALA A 55 -4.12 4.66 5.36
N GLY A 56 -4.61 3.51 4.85
CA GLY A 56 -5.53 2.64 5.58
C GLY A 56 -4.90 2.07 6.86
N CYS A 57 -3.66 1.59 6.77
CA CYS A 57 -2.94 1.06 7.93
C CYS A 57 -2.65 2.15 8.99
N PHE A 58 -2.16 3.31 8.55
CA PHE A 58 -1.85 4.43 9.45
C PHE A 58 -3.09 4.94 10.18
N THR A 59 -4.19 5.16 9.46
CA THR A 59 -5.45 5.64 10.04
C THR A 59 -5.99 4.69 11.09
N MET A 60 -5.91 3.37 10.83
CA MET A 60 -6.35 2.35 11.78
C MET A 60 -5.47 2.31 13.03
N ALA A 61 -4.14 2.36 12.85
CA ALA A 61 -3.20 2.40 13.97
C ALA A 61 -3.38 3.67 14.81
N LEU A 62 -3.60 4.81 14.17
CA LEU A 62 -3.85 6.09 14.83
C LEU A 62 -5.17 6.06 15.63
N SER A 63 -6.27 5.58 15.04
CA SER A 63 -7.54 5.46 15.74
C SER A 63 -7.44 4.54 16.97
N PHE A 64 -6.69 3.44 16.86
CA PHE A 64 -6.42 2.56 18.00
C PHE A 64 -5.57 3.25 19.08
N ALA A 65 -4.54 4.01 18.69
CA ALA A 65 -3.67 4.76 19.61
C ALA A 65 -4.39 5.95 20.28
N LEU A 66 -5.39 6.56 19.64
CA LEU A 66 -6.21 7.59 20.29
C LEU A 66 -7.20 7.00 21.29
N ASN A 67 -7.64 5.76 21.06
CA ASN A 67 -8.52 5.04 21.98
C ASN A 67 -7.78 4.33 23.13
N ASN A 68 -6.45 4.21 23.10
CA ASN A 68 -5.64 3.53 24.12
C ASN A 68 -4.33 4.28 24.44
N ALA A 69 -3.97 4.40 25.72
CA ALA A 69 -2.77 5.07 26.23
C ALA A 69 -1.41 4.37 25.88
N GLY A 70 -1.24 3.85 24.66
CA GLY A 70 -0.11 3.00 24.22
C GLY A 70 0.59 3.48 22.93
N PHE A 71 0.50 4.77 22.61
CA PHE A 71 1.01 5.38 21.36
C PHE A 71 2.43 4.91 20.95
N THR A 72 3.39 4.92 21.88
CA THR A 72 4.79 4.59 21.59
C THR A 72 4.99 3.12 21.19
N GLU A 73 4.27 2.21 21.83
CA GLU A 73 4.35 0.77 21.54
C GLU A 73 3.76 0.46 20.16
N ILE A 74 2.61 1.07 19.84
CA ILE A 74 1.92 0.90 18.55
C ILE A 74 2.74 1.51 17.41
N ALA A 75 3.29 2.71 17.60
CA ALA A 75 4.18 3.36 16.64
C ALA A 75 5.42 2.48 16.36
N GLY A 76 6.04 1.94 17.41
CA GLY A 76 7.13 0.96 17.28
C GLY A 76 6.70 -0.30 16.52
N GLY A 77 5.53 -0.84 16.83
CA GLY A 77 4.96 -2.01 16.15
C GLY A 77 4.69 -1.79 14.66
N ALA A 78 4.15 -0.62 14.29
CA ALA A 78 3.90 -0.22 12.91
C ALA A 78 5.21 -0.08 12.12
N LYS A 79 6.24 0.54 12.72
CA LYS A 79 7.59 0.63 12.13
C LYS A 79 8.20 -0.75 11.91
N ALA A 80 8.19 -1.61 12.92
CA ALA A 80 8.81 -2.94 12.88
C ALA A 80 8.11 -3.92 11.91
N ASN A 81 6.79 -3.73 11.71
CA ASN A 81 5.98 -4.63 10.90
C ASN A 81 5.50 -4.02 9.58
N CYS A 82 6.06 -2.87 9.18
CA CYS A 82 5.68 -2.20 7.94
C CYS A 82 5.89 -3.13 6.73
N PRO A 83 4.83 -3.58 6.03
CA PRO A 83 4.97 -4.50 4.91
C PRO A 83 5.77 -3.89 3.75
N LEU A 84 5.69 -2.57 3.58
CA LEU A 84 6.42 -1.83 2.54
C LEU A 84 7.93 -1.86 2.78
N SER A 85 8.38 -1.68 4.03
CA SER A 85 9.81 -1.76 4.38
C SER A 85 10.43 -3.10 3.98
N ARG A 86 9.68 -4.18 4.18
CA ARG A 86 10.10 -5.54 3.85
C ARG A 86 10.15 -5.78 2.36
N VAL A 87 9.15 -5.29 1.62
CA VAL A 87 9.10 -5.41 0.15
C VAL A 87 10.22 -4.59 -0.50
N LEU A 88 10.51 -3.40 0.03
CA LEU A 88 11.49 -2.48 -0.55
C LEU A 88 12.92 -2.68 0.00
N ASN A 89 13.12 -3.62 0.92
CA ASN A 89 14.36 -3.79 1.69
C ASN A 89 14.88 -2.44 2.23
N ALA A 90 13.96 -1.61 2.71
CA ALA A 90 14.23 -0.23 3.11
C ALA A 90 14.24 -0.12 4.63
N THR A 91 15.31 0.45 5.19
CA THR A 91 15.34 0.80 6.61
C THR A 91 14.39 1.98 6.86
N ILE A 92 13.33 1.75 7.62
CA ILE A 92 12.42 2.82 8.01
C ILE A 92 12.88 3.40 9.35
N THR A 93 13.23 4.68 9.35
CA THR A 93 13.42 5.49 10.56
C THR A 93 12.13 6.21 10.89
N MET A 94 11.77 6.27 12.17
CA MET A 94 10.58 6.97 12.63
C MET A 94 10.82 7.41 14.06
N ASP A 95 10.63 8.70 14.31
CA ASP A 95 10.54 9.34 15.61
C ASP A 95 9.12 9.84 15.78
N ALA A 96 8.35 9.12 16.59
CA ALA A 96 6.95 9.43 16.86
C ALA A 96 6.83 9.98 18.28
N LYS A 97 6.33 11.20 18.41
CA LYS A 97 6.00 11.84 19.68
C LYS A 97 4.56 12.32 19.62
N LEU A 98 3.75 11.90 20.58
CA LEU A 98 2.41 12.46 20.75
C LEU A 98 2.57 13.85 21.37
N VAL A 99 2.11 14.88 20.66
CA VAL A 99 2.08 16.26 21.15
C VAL A 99 0.61 16.57 21.44
N GLY A 100 0.28 16.74 22.72
CA GLY A 100 -1.02 17.19 23.20
C GLY A 100 -1.00 18.67 23.50
#